data_AF-A0A815FFI8-F1
#
_entry.id   AF-A0A815FFI8-F1
#
_cell.length_a   1.000
_cell.length_b   1.000
_cell.length_c   1.000
_cell.angle_alpha   90.00
_cell.angle_beta   90.00
_cell.angle_gamma   90.00
#
_symmetry.space_group_name_H-M   'P 1'
#
loop_
_entity.id
_entity.type
_entity.pdbx_description
1 polymer ?
#
loop_
_entity_poly.entity_id
_entity_poly.type
_entity_poly.pdbx_seq_one_letter_code
_entity_poly.pdbx_strand_id
1 'polypeptide(L)'
;MCGDGANDVGALKAAHAGISLSTADASVASPFTSRTPTIECVPTIIREGRAALVTSFGVVKYMVAYSLTQFLTVIMLYTVDFL
;
A
#
# COMPACT_ATOMS: atom_id res chain seq x y z
N MET A 1 9.45 -12.64 3.09
CA MET A 1 9.64 -13.83 3.94
C MET A 1 8.30 -14.51 4.10
N CYS A 2 8.24 -15.84 4.00
CA CYS A 2 7.04 -16.59 4.37
C CYS A 2 7.38 -17.46 5.59
N GLY A 3 6.42 -17.70 6.47
CA GLY A 3 6.63 -18.53 7.66
C GLY A 3 5.29 -19.01 8.23
N ASP A 4 5.31 -20.09 8.99
CA ASP A 4 4.12 -20.75 9.52
C ASP A 4 4.17 -20.94 11.04
N GLY A 5 5.36 -20.82 11.64
CA GLY A 5 5.60 -21.03 13.06
C GLY A 5 6.02 -19.78 13.84
N ALA A 6 5.96 -19.88 15.17
CA ALA A 6 6.38 -18.82 16.09
C ALA A 6 7.88 -18.51 15.99
N ASN A 7 8.70 -19.48 15.56
CA ASN A 7 10.13 -19.31 15.30
C ASN A 7 10.42 -18.33 14.13
N ASP A 8 9.46 -18.13 13.22
CA ASP A 8 9.63 -17.25 12.07
C ASP A 8 9.18 -15.81 12.35
N VAL A 9 8.54 -15.56 13.50
CA VAL A 9 7.92 -14.27 13.87
C VAL A 9 8.90 -13.10 13.75
N GLY A 10 10.15 -13.28 14.17
CA GLY A 10 11.18 -12.24 14.05
C GLY A 10 11.46 -11.86 12.59
N ALA A 11 11.56 -12.87 11.71
CA ALA A 11 11.80 -12.66 10.29
C ALA A 11 10.56 -12.12 9.56
N LEU A 12 9.37 -12.58 9.93
CA LEU A 12 8.09 -12.08 9.40
C LEU A 12 7.88 -10.60 9.72
N LYS A 13 8.20 -10.19 10.97
CA LYS A 13 8.09 -8.79 11.40
C LYS A 13 9.13 -7.87 10.77
N ALA A 14 10.35 -8.38 10.55
CA ALA A 14 11.41 -7.62 9.90
C ALA A 14 11.19 -7.47 8.38
N ALA A 15 10.44 -8.39 7.76
CA ALA A 15 10.17 -8.35 6.34
C ALA A 15 9.15 -7.24 5.99
N HIS A 16 9.48 -6.40 5.01
CA HIS A 16 8.56 -5.38 4.47
C HIS A 16 7.22 -5.96 3.99
N ALA A 17 7.25 -7.21 3.52
CA ALA A 17 6.07 -7.99 3.15
C ALA A 17 6.23 -9.42 3.70
N GLY A 18 6.14 -9.57 5.03
CA GLY A 18 6.03 -10.87 5.68
C GLY A 18 4.68 -11.53 5.41
N ILE A 19 4.68 -12.83 5.09
CA ILE A 19 3.47 -13.61 4.84
C ILE A 19 3.41 -14.77 5.84
N SER A 20 2.46 -14.75 6.77
CA SER A 20 2.16 -15.92 7.58
C SER A 20 1.34 -16.93 6.78
N LEU A 21 1.73 -18.21 6.80
CA LEU A 21 0.99 -19.34 6.23
C LEU A 21 0.14 -20.07 7.28
N SER A 22 0.08 -19.52 8.49
CA SER A 22 -0.68 -20.04 9.62
C SER A 22 -1.58 -18.95 10.20
N THR A 23 -2.73 -19.36 10.75
CA THR A 23 -3.64 -18.47 11.48
C THR A 23 -3.30 -18.36 12.96
N ALA A 24 -2.22 -19.00 13.42
CA ALA A 24 -1.74 -18.97 14.80
C ALA A 24 -0.82 -17.75 15.05
N ASP A 25 0.07 -17.84 16.04
CA ASP A 25 0.92 -16.73 16.53
C ASP A 25 1.74 -16.00 15.44
N ALA A 26 2.13 -16.71 14.37
CA ALA A 26 2.85 -16.11 13.24
C ALA A 26 2.03 -15.05 12.49
N SER A 27 0.69 -15.19 12.46
CA SER A 27 -0.21 -14.26 11.75
C SER A 27 -0.16 -12.85 12.32
N VAL A 28 -0.09 -12.73 13.65
CA VAL A 28 -0.08 -11.45 14.38
C VAL A 28 1.17 -10.63 14.05
N ALA A 29 2.27 -11.29 13.73
CA ALA A 29 3.54 -10.66 13.44
C ALA A 29 3.71 -10.23 11.98
N SER A 30 2.90 -10.78 11.07
CA SER A 30 3.04 -10.59 9.63
C SER A 30 2.02 -9.60 9.05
N PRO A 31 2.41 -8.72 8.12
CA PRO A 31 1.46 -7.81 7.45
C PRO A 31 0.45 -8.54 6.54
N PHE A 32 0.76 -9.74 6.07
CA PHE A 32 -0.13 -10.57 5.26
C PHE A 32 -0.28 -11.96 5.89
N THR A 33 -1.48 -12.53 5.85
CA THR A 33 -1.74 -13.90 6.30
C THR A 33 -2.51 -14.68 5.24
N SER A 34 -1.98 -15.83 4.84
CA SER A 34 -2.65 -16.78 3.96
C SER A 34 -3.43 -17.80 4.78
N ARG A 35 -4.65 -18.12 4.35
CA ARG A 35 -5.47 -19.19 4.94
C ARG A 35 -5.15 -20.56 4.36
N THR A 36 -4.60 -20.59 3.15
CA THR A 36 -4.07 -21.81 2.55
C THR A 36 -2.58 -21.90 2.91
N PRO A 37 -2.12 -23.02 3.50
CA PRO A 37 -0.73 -23.20 3.92
C PRO A 37 0.18 -23.52 2.71
N THR A 38 0.08 -22.71 1.66
CA THR A 38 0.86 -22.81 0.42
C THR A 38 1.39 -21.43 0.05
N ILE A 39 2.52 -21.41 -0.66
CA ILE A 39 3.15 -20.17 -1.13
C ILE A 39 2.49 -19.57 -2.39
N GLU A 40 1.36 -20.13 -2.83
CA GLU A 40 0.64 -19.68 -4.03
C GLU A 40 0.11 -18.24 -3.90
N CYS A 41 -0.10 -17.76 -2.67
CA CYS A 41 -0.52 -16.39 -2.41
C CYS A 41 0.55 -15.34 -2.78
N VAL A 42 1.83 -15.73 -2.85
CA VAL A 42 2.96 -14.81 -3.12
C VAL A 42 2.83 -14.08 -4.46
N PRO A 43 2.68 -14.77 -5.62
CA PRO A 43 2.49 -14.08 -6.90
C PRO A 43 1.26 -13.18 -6.92
N THR A 44 0.17 -13.57 -6.25
CA THR A 44 -1.04 -12.73 -6.14
C THR A 44 -0.76 -11.44 -5.38
N ILE A 45 -0.10 -11.51 -4.22
CA ILE A 45 0.28 -10.31 -3.43
C ILE A 45 1.19 -9.39 -4.25
N ILE A 46 2.15 -9.94 -5.00
CA ILE A 46 3.04 -9.13 -5.87
C ILE A 46 2.22 -8.43 -6.98
N ARG A 47 1.28 -9.13 -7.61
CA ARG A 47 0.42 -8.55 -8.66
C ARG A 47 -0.44 -7.42 -8.11
N GLU A 48 -1.11 -7.64 -6.99
CA GLU A 48 -1.94 -6.62 -6.34
C GLU A 48 -1.09 -5.44 -5.85
N GLY A 49 0.08 -5.69 -5.27
CA GLY A 49 1.01 -4.65 -4.86
C GLY A 49 1.46 -3.75 -6.03
N ARG A 50 1.72 -4.33 -7.21
CA ARG A 50 2.04 -3.53 -8.42
C ARG A 50 0.85 -2.72 -8.91
N ALA A 51 -0.35 -3.28 -8.91
CA ALA A 51 -1.57 -2.56 -9.30
C ALA A 51 -1.87 -1.40 -8.34
N ALA A 52 -1.73 -1.63 -7.03
CA ALA A 52 -1.86 -0.61 -6.00
C ALA A 52 -0.82 0.50 -6.19
N LEU A 53 0.46 0.16 -6.42
CA LEU A 53 1.53 1.14 -6.61
C LEU A 53 1.27 2.07 -7.81
N VAL A 54 0.88 1.51 -8.95
CA VAL A 54 0.54 2.30 -10.16
C VAL A 54 -0.63 3.23 -9.88
N THR A 55 -1.65 2.74 -9.18
CA THR A 55 -2.83 3.53 -8.80
C THR A 55 -2.47 4.66 -7.85
N SER A 56 -1.67 4.39 -6.80
CA SER A 56 -1.22 5.42 -5.86
C SER A 56 -0.42 6.52 -6.55
N PHE A 57 0.50 6.20 -7.46
CA PHE A 57 1.21 7.22 -8.24
C PHE A 57 0.27 8.03 -9.14
N GLY A 58 -0.77 7.41 -9.71
CA GLY A 58 -1.81 8.11 -10.47
C GLY A 58 -2.58 9.11 -9.62
N VAL A 59 -3.03 8.69 -8.43
CA VAL A 59 -3.77 9.54 -7.49
C VAL A 59 -2.90 10.70 -6.99
N VAL A 60 -1.62 10.46 -6.69
CA VAL A 60 -0.69 11.53 -6.29
C VAL A 60 -0.58 12.61 -7.38
N LYS A 61 -0.42 12.21 -8.65
CA LYS A 61 -0.37 13.15 -9.78
C LYS A 61 -1.67 13.93 -9.94
N TYR A 62 -2.80 13.23 -9.84
CA TYR A 62 -4.12 13.87 -9.91
C TYR A 62 -4.29 14.91 -8.80
N MET A 63 -3.92 14.57 -7.57
CA MET A 63 -4.09 15.47 -6.42
C MET A 63 -3.23 16.73 -6.54
N VAL A 64 -2.01 16.63 -7.09
CA VAL A 64 -1.14 17.78 -7.38
C VAL A 64 -1.73 18.68 -8.46
N ALA A 65 -2.27 18.11 -9.54
CA ALA A 65 -2.90 18.90 -10.60
C ALA A 65 -4.18 19.59 -10.11
N TYR A 66 -4.98 18.88 -9.31
CA TYR A 66 -6.19 19.41 -8.68
C TYR A 66 -5.88 20.60 -7.76
N SER A 67 -4.91 20.46 -6.85
CA SER A 67 -4.55 21.54 -5.93
C SER A 67 -3.97 22.76 -6.65
N LEU A 68 -3.17 22.57 -7.70
CA LEU A 68 -2.67 23.69 -8.52
C LEU A 68 -3.80 24.42 -9.24
N THR A 69 -4.76 23.66 -9.80
CA THR A 69 -5.92 24.26 -10.48
C THR A 69 -6.75 25.08 -9.51
N GLN A 70 -7.04 24.55 -8.31
CA GLN A 70 -7.74 25.29 -7.27
C GLN A 70 -6.99 26.57 -6.86
N PHE A 71 -5.68 26.48 -6.65
CA PHE A 71 -4.86 27.63 -6.28
C PHE A 71 -4.90 28.74 -7.34
N LEU A 72 -4.70 28.40 -8.62
CA LEU A 72 -4.77 29.36 -9.72
C LEU A 72 -6.16 29.97 -9.86
N THR A 73 -7.21 29.16 -9.66
CA THR A 73 -8.60 29.64 -9.73
C THR A 73 -8.87 30.69 -8.66
N VAL A 74 -8.40 30.46 -7.43
CA VAL A 74 -8.54 31.41 -6.32
C VAL A 74 -7.74 32.68 -6.58
N ILE A 75 -6.51 32.58 -7.10
CA ILE A 75 -5.72 33.76 -7.50
C ILE A 75 -6.49 34.59 -8.53
N MET A 76 -6.98 33.94 -9.60
CA MET A 76 -7.68 34.63 -10.69
C MET A 76 -8.92 35.36 -10.17
N LEU A 77 -9.71 34.72 -9.30
CA LEU A 77 -10.89 35.33 -8.69
C LEU A 77 -10.53 36.64 -7.98
N TYR A 78 -9.56 36.60 -7.06
CA TYR A 78 -9.14 37.79 -6.31
C TYR A 78 -8.46 38.85 -7.18
N THR A 79 -7.79 38.48 -8.27
CA THR A 79 -7.20 39.47 -9.19
C THR A 79 -8.25 40.18 -10.05
N VAL A 80 -9.35 39.51 -10.41
CA VAL A 80 -10.45 40.12 -11.18
C VAL A 80 -11.28 41.06 -10.31
N ASP A 81 -11.50 40.73 -9.03
CA ASP A 81 -12.20 41.63 -8.10
C ASP A 81 -11.48 42.97 -7.86
N PHE A 82 -10.17 43.05 -8.14
CA PHE A 82 -9.35 44.26 -7.95
C PHE A 82 -9.17 45.09 -9.23
N LEU A 83 -9.73 44.65 -10.36
CA LEU A 83 -9.63 45.26 -11.69
C LEU A 83 -10.96 45.94 -12.08
#